data_AF-A0A4V2FR71-F1
#
_entry.id   AF-A0A4V2FR71-F1
#
_cell.length_a   1.000
_cell.length_b   1.000
_cell.length_c   1.000
_cell.angle_alpha   90.00
_cell.angle_beta   90.00
_cell.angle_gamma   90.00
#
_symmetry.space_group_name_H-M   'P 1'
#
loop_
_entity.id
_entity.type
_entity.pdbx_description
1 polymer ?
#
loop_
_entity_poly.entity_id
_entity_poly.type
_entity_poly.pdbx_seq_one_letter_code
_entity_poly.pdbx_strand_id
1 'polypeptide(L)'
;MSARGASAPLRFREARASFPSGVTIVAPADSEGRWWGFTATSFCSLSVEPPLVLAYPAERADCHRRGHQRLFVNRERPARTGPVPRDVPRPSAAGPTD
;
A
#
# COMPACT_ATOMS: atom_id res chain seq x y z
N MET A 1 29.07 4.17 24.66
CA MET A 1 29.30 3.88 23.22
C MET A 1 28.33 4.75 22.43
N SER A 2 28.75 5.94 22.01
CA SER A 2 27.87 7.00 21.49
C SER A 2 27.74 6.89 19.96
N ALA A 3 26.52 6.72 19.46
CA ALA A 3 26.19 6.63 18.03
C ALA A 3 26.39 7.98 17.31
N ARG A 4 27.65 8.39 17.11
CA ARG A 4 28.03 9.43 16.15
C ARG A 4 28.26 8.76 14.80
N GLY A 5 27.30 8.81 13.88
CA GLY A 5 27.57 8.35 12.51
C GLY A 5 26.39 8.11 11.57
N ALA A 6 25.17 7.86 12.07
CA ALA A 6 24.03 7.68 11.17
C ALA A 6 23.51 9.03 10.68
N SER A 7 23.42 9.20 9.36
CA SER A 7 22.79 10.36 8.73
C SER A 7 21.31 10.45 9.14
N ALA A 8 20.75 11.67 9.14
CA ALA A 8 19.35 11.88 9.52
C ALA A 8 18.36 10.95 8.77
N PRO A 9 18.52 10.66 7.47
CA PRO A 9 17.67 9.69 6.76
C PRO A 9 17.76 8.26 7.29
N LEU A 10 18.95 7.80 7.66
CA LEU A 10 19.14 6.45 8.21
C LEU A 10 18.46 6.32 9.57
N ARG A 11 18.65 7.29 10.47
CA ARG A 11 17.98 7.32 11.77
C ARG A 11 16.46 7.37 11.65
N PHE A 12 15.94 8.13 10.68
CA PHE A 12 14.50 8.17 10.40
C PHE A 12 13.97 6.82 9.91
N ARG A 13 14.71 6.14 9.03
CA ARG A 13 14.34 4.79 8.56
C ARG A 13 14.33 3.78 9.70
N GLU A 14 15.33 3.82 10.58
CA GLU A 14 15.40 2.95 11.76
C GLU A 14 14.22 3.20 12.71
N ALA A 15 13.92 4.47 12.99
CA ALA A 15 12.77 4.84 13.83
C ALA A 15 11.43 4.41 13.22
N ARG A 16 11.28 4.40 11.89
CA ARG A 16 10.07 3.88 11.23
C ARG A 16 10.02 2.35 11.25
N ALA A 17 11.16 1.67 11.15
CA ALA A 17 11.23 0.22 11.17
C ALA A 17 10.87 -0.38 12.54
N SER A 18 11.04 0.39 13.64
CA SER A 18 10.66 -0.06 14.98
C SER A 18 9.16 -0.01 15.25
N PHE A 19 8.36 0.63 14.40
CA PHE A 19 6.90 0.63 14.50
C PHE A 19 6.29 -0.54 13.70
N PRO A 20 5.80 -1.60 14.37
CA PRO A 20 5.26 -2.76 13.68
C PRO A 20 3.98 -2.38 12.92
N SER A 21 3.92 -2.73 11.64
CA SER A 21 2.78 -2.47 10.76
C SER A 21 2.49 -3.71 9.90
N GLY A 22 1.25 -3.83 9.45
CA GLY A 22 0.91 -4.81 8.41
C GLY A 22 1.52 -4.42 7.07
N VAL A 23 1.58 -5.39 6.15
CA VAL A 23 1.89 -5.14 4.75
C VAL A 23 0.60 -5.22 3.94
N THR A 24 0.41 -4.23 3.07
CA THR A 24 -0.75 -4.12 2.20
C THR A 24 -0.29 -3.95 0.76
N ILE A 25 -0.96 -4.61 -0.18
CA ILE A 25 -0.86 -4.27 -1.61
C ILE A 25 -1.99 -3.28 -1.91
N VAL A 26 -1.62 -2.11 -2.42
CA VAL A 26 -2.52 -1.07 -2.90
C VAL A 26 -2.59 -1.18 -4.41
N ALA A 27 -3.74 -1.56 -4.95
CA ALA A 27 -3.95 -1.78 -6.38
C ALA A 27 -5.04 -0.87 -6.97
N PRO A 28 -4.72 0.41 -7.25
CA PRO A 28 -5.64 1.34 -7.90
C PRO A 28 -5.86 0.94 -9.41
N ALA A 29 -7.04 1.22 -10.00
CA ALA A 29 -7.27 1.21 -11.47
C ALA A 29 -7.44 2.62 -12.11
N ASP A 30 -6.71 2.93 -13.20
CA ASP A 30 -6.74 4.25 -13.85
C ASP A 30 -8.04 4.52 -14.62
N SER A 31 -8.17 5.72 -15.18
CA SER A 31 -9.36 6.13 -15.95
C SER A 31 -9.61 5.25 -17.19
N GLU A 32 -8.58 4.54 -17.66
CA GLU A 32 -8.67 3.59 -18.79
C GLU A 32 -8.85 2.14 -18.29
N GLY A 33 -9.06 1.93 -17.00
CA GLY A 33 -9.26 0.62 -16.38
C GLY A 33 -7.99 -0.21 -16.24
N ARG A 34 -6.79 0.37 -16.42
CA ARG A 34 -5.53 -0.35 -16.18
C ARG A 34 -5.18 -0.35 -14.71
N TRP A 35 -4.84 -1.52 -14.20
CA TRP A 35 -4.40 -1.72 -12.83
C TRP A 35 -2.94 -1.32 -12.63
N TRP A 36 -2.70 -0.61 -11.54
CA TRP A 36 -1.37 -0.27 -11.03
C TRP A 36 -1.28 -0.76 -9.60
N GLY A 37 -0.07 -1.03 -9.10
CA GLY A 37 0.10 -1.62 -7.77
C GLY A 37 1.34 -1.12 -7.05
N PHE A 38 1.25 -0.98 -5.74
CA PHE A 38 2.43 -0.82 -4.87
C PHE A 38 2.24 -1.50 -3.52
N THR A 39 3.34 -1.94 -2.93
CA THR A 39 3.37 -2.48 -1.56
C THR A 39 3.54 -1.34 -0.57
N ALA A 40 2.71 -1.29 0.46
CA ALA A 40 2.69 -0.25 1.46
C ALA A 40 2.62 -0.81 2.89
N THR A 41 3.43 -0.23 3.77
CA THR A 41 3.29 -0.37 5.23
C THR A 41 2.65 0.88 5.86
N SER A 42 2.41 1.93 5.07
CA SER A 42 1.82 3.20 5.51
C SER A 42 0.28 3.20 5.46
N PHE A 43 -0.35 2.04 5.63
CA PHE A 43 -1.80 1.90 5.56
C PHE A 43 -2.44 2.23 6.91
N CYS A 44 -3.46 3.10 6.92
CA CYS A 44 -4.20 3.47 8.13
C CYS A 44 -5.72 3.53 7.86
N SER A 45 -6.52 3.08 8.83
CA SER A 45 -7.95 3.41 8.88
C SER A 45 -8.13 4.85 9.36
N LEU A 46 -8.91 5.66 8.65
CA LEU A 46 -9.10 7.07 9.00
C LEU A 46 -10.47 7.33 9.62
N SER A 47 -11.53 6.80 9.03
CA SER A 47 -12.89 7.01 9.52
C SER A 47 -13.77 5.79 9.21
N VAL A 48 -14.76 5.58 10.07
CA VAL A 48 -15.82 4.59 9.85
C VAL A 48 -17.01 5.22 9.15
N GLU A 49 -17.31 6.48 9.45
CA GLU A 49 -18.41 7.24 8.84
C GLU A 49 -17.93 8.66 8.47
N PRO A 50 -17.74 8.96 7.17
CA PRO A 50 -17.76 8.03 6.03
C PRO A 50 -16.59 7.01 6.12
N PRO A 51 -16.70 5.81 5.53
CA PRO A 51 -15.65 4.80 5.60
C PRO A 51 -14.43 5.24 4.77
N LEU A 52 -13.37 5.67 5.47
CA LEU A 52 -12.15 6.22 4.88
C LEU A 52 -10.90 5.47 5.35
N VAL A 53 -9.97 5.30 4.43
CA VAL A 53 -8.64 4.72 4.67
C VAL A 53 -7.57 5.55 3.96
N LEU A 54 -6.32 5.44 4.42
CA LEU A 54 -5.17 6.18 3.90
C LEU A 54 -4.02 5.23 3.54
N ALA A 55 -3.37 5.49 2.42
CA ALA A 55 -2.06 4.94 2.06
C ALA A 55 -1.24 6.01 1.33
N TYR A 56 0.08 6.04 1.58
CA TYR A 56 0.98 7.07 1.05
C TYR A 56 1.99 6.47 0.07
N PRO A 57 1.78 6.62 -1.25
CA PRO A 57 2.81 6.27 -2.23
C PRO A 57 3.98 7.26 -2.15
N ALA A 58 5.17 6.81 -2.55
CA ALA A 58 6.29 7.73 -2.76
C ALA A 58 6.00 8.66 -3.94
N GLU A 59 6.44 9.92 -3.87
CA GLU A 59 6.26 10.90 -4.96
C GLU A 59 6.79 10.41 -6.31
N ARG A 60 7.87 9.62 -6.28
CA ARG A 60 8.51 9.05 -7.46
C ARG A 60 7.84 7.77 -7.97
N ALA A 61 6.84 7.24 -7.27
CA ALA A 61 6.16 6.03 -7.69
C ALA A 61 5.28 6.31 -8.91
N ASP A 62 5.29 5.41 -9.88
CA ASP A 62 4.49 5.59 -11.10
C ASP A 62 2.99 5.65 -10.84
N CYS A 63 2.52 4.96 -9.78
CA CYS A 63 1.14 5.04 -9.33
C CYS A 63 0.75 6.41 -8.76
N HIS A 64 1.71 7.16 -8.19
CA HIS A 64 1.45 8.50 -7.64
C HIS A 64 1.11 9.51 -8.75
N ARG A 65 1.79 9.40 -9.90
CA ARG A 65 1.58 10.30 -11.05
C ARG A 65 0.30 10.02 -11.83
N ARG A 66 -0.36 8.87 -11.61
CA ARG A 66 -1.45 8.38 -12.49
C ARG A 66 -2.88 8.62 -11.96
N GLY A 67 -3.04 9.12 -10.74
CA GLY A 67 -4.31 9.69 -10.22
C GLY A 67 -5.53 8.75 -10.06
N HIS A 68 -6.30 9.02 -8.99
CA HIS A 68 -7.71 8.68 -8.66
C HIS A 68 -8.22 7.25 -8.75
N GLN A 69 -8.16 6.42 -7.69
CA GLN A 69 -8.67 5.05 -7.89
C GLN A 69 -9.23 4.39 -6.63
N ARG A 70 -10.31 3.64 -6.88
CA ARG A 70 -10.86 2.60 -6.02
C ARG A 70 -9.72 1.75 -5.48
N LEU A 71 -9.68 1.62 -4.16
CA LEU A 71 -8.60 0.96 -3.44
C LEU A 71 -8.99 -0.48 -3.13
N PHE A 72 -8.26 -1.43 -3.69
CA PHE A 72 -8.24 -2.80 -3.17
C PHE A 72 -7.10 -2.90 -2.16
N VAL A 73 -7.44 -3.19 -0.91
CA VAL A 73 -6.51 -3.44 0.20
C VAL A 73 -6.44 -4.94 0.40
N ASN A 74 -5.37 -5.59 -0.05
CA ASN A 74 -5.11 -6.96 0.35
C ASN A 74 -4.24 -6.93 1.62
N ARG A 75 -4.78 -7.41 2.74
CA ARG A 75 -4.01 -7.54 3.98
C ARG A 75 -3.20 -8.82 3.89
N GLU A 76 -1.87 -8.69 3.84
CA GLU A 76 -1.00 -9.86 3.89
C GLU A 76 -1.21 -10.59 5.23
N ARG A 77 -1.55 -11.89 5.14
CA ARG A 77 -1.49 -12.80 6.30
C ARG A 77 -0.03 -13.00 6.69
N PRO A 78 0.29 -13.30 7.97
CA PRO A 78 1.66 -13.65 8.35
C PRO A 78 2.20 -14.73 7.41
N ALA A 79 3.45 -14.53 6.95
CA ALA A 79 4.05 -15.06 5.74
C ALA A 79 3.53 -16.44 5.27
N ARG A 80 2.97 -16.47 4.05
CA ARG A 80 3.03 -17.67 3.21
C ARG A 80 4.45 -17.80 2.68
N THR A 81 5.22 -18.75 3.18
CA THR A 81 6.46 -19.22 2.54
C THR A 81 6.08 -20.05 1.31
N GLY A 82 5.84 -19.38 0.18
CA GLY A 82 5.50 -20.03 -1.08
C GLY A 82 5.44 -19.05 -2.25
N PRO A 83 5.54 -19.52 -3.51
CA PRO A 83 5.54 -18.66 -4.68
C PRO A 83 4.23 -17.87 -4.80
N VAL A 84 4.36 -16.57 -5.12
CA VAL A 84 3.21 -15.68 -5.39
C VAL A 84 2.44 -16.24 -6.59
N PRO A 85 1.15 -16.58 -6.46
CA PRO A 85 0.35 -17.05 -7.58
C PRO A 85 0.32 -15.98 -8.68
N ARG A 86 0.75 -16.32 -9.90
CA ARG A 86 0.71 -15.40 -11.04
C ARG A 86 -0.70 -15.20 -11.60
N ASP A 87 -1.62 -16.09 -11.24
CA ASP A 87 -3.02 -16.07 -11.66
C ASP A 87 -3.92 -15.57 -10.53
N VAL A 88 -3.73 -14.31 -10.11
CA VAL A 88 -4.71 -13.62 -9.28
C VAL A 88 -5.87 -13.21 -10.19
N PRO A 89 -7.13 -13.61 -9.90
CA PRO A 89 -8.28 -13.16 -10.66
C PRO A 89 -8.31 -11.64 -10.70
N ARG A 90 -8.40 -11.05 -11.91
CA ARG A 90 -8.66 -9.61 -12.02
C ARG A 90 -9.95 -9.33 -11.24
N PRO A 91 -9.97 -8.37 -10.30
CA PRO A 91 -11.21 -8.04 -9.60
C PRO A 91 -12.25 -7.67 -10.66
N SER A 92 -13.33 -8.45 -10.69
CA SER A 92 -14.46 -8.19 -11.57
C SER A 92 -14.99 -6.80 -11.23
N ALA A 93 -15.17 -5.97 -12.25
CA ALA A 93 -15.86 -4.70 -12.13
C ALA A 93 -17.33 -4.99 -11.78
N ALA A 94 -17.61 -5.30 -10.52
CA ALA A 94 -18.95 -5.18 -9.98
C ALA A 94 -19.29 -3.69 -10.06
N GLY A 95 -20.01 -3.33 -11.12
CA GLY A 95 -20.77 -2.10 -11.20
C GLY A 95 -21.75 -2.00 -10.03
N PRO A 96 -22.29 -0.81 -9.76
CA PRO A 96 -23.31 -0.66 -8.74
C PRO A 96 -24.47 -1.60 -9.05
N THR A 97 -24.73 -2.55 -8.15
CA THR A 97 -26.03 -3.20 -8.08
C THR A 97 -27.03 -2.16 -7.61
N ASP A 98 -28.09 -2.03 -8.40
CA ASP A 98 -29.30 -1.22 -8.24
C ASP A 98 -29.69 -0.93 -6.77
#